data_AF-A0A379LLB3-F1
#
_entry.id   AF-A0A379LLB3-F1
#
_cell.length_a   1.000
_cell.length_b   1.000
_cell.length_c   1.000
_cell.angle_alpha   90.00
_cell.angle_beta   90.00
_cell.angle_gamma   90.00
#
_symmetry.space_group_name_H-M   'P 1'
#
loop_
_entity.id
_entity.type
_entity.pdbx_description
1 polymer ?
#
loop_
_entity_poly.entity_id
_entity_poly.type
_entity_poly.pdbx_seq_one_letter_code
_entity_poly.pdbx_strand_id
1 'polypeptide(L)'
;MDTQWLANINPPSIYIALSAGVAALIWIEGQMLKKTEGKLPKSKFFKASSLIDTLWLFVSIAVVYLLDFKSIEMAVPVAYWIYALSGWVYGSRLLKRSGLPASPEELVIPKPYIAFSQSFATTFLALCVFVLLYSKPIG
;
A
#
# COMPACT_ATOMS: atom_id res chain seq x y z
N MET A 1 35.18 1.45 -8.31
CA MET A 1 33.79 0.98 -8.31
C MET A 1 32.96 2.15 -8.82
N ASP A 2 32.59 2.12 -10.10
CA ASP A 2 31.92 3.26 -10.74
C ASP A 2 30.53 3.48 -10.15
N THR A 3 30.39 4.53 -9.36
CA THR A 3 29.14 4.98 -8.75
C THR A 3 28.27 5.80 -9.72
N GLN A 4 28.64 5.87 -11.01
CA GLN A 4 27.90 6.62 -12.04
C GLN A 4 26.46 6.13 -12.23
N TRP A 5 26.14 4.87 -11.90
CA TRP A 5 24.75 4.37 -11.95
C TRP A 5 23.85 4.98 -10.85
N LEU A 6 24.42 5.34 -9.69
CA LEU A 6 23.68 6.00 -8.60
C LEU A 6 23.25 7.43 -9.01
N ALA A 7 24.01 8.08 -9.90
CA ALA A 7 23.70 9.43 -10.39
C ALA A 7 22.42 9.49 -11.26
N ASN A 8 21.90 8.35 -11.72
CA ASN A 8 20.69 8.26 -12.54
C ASN A 8 19.44 7.80 -11.77
N ILE A 9 19.55 7.60 -10.44
CA ILE A 9 18.40 7.14 -9.66
C ILE A 9 17.64 8.34 -9.10
N ASN A 10 16.54 8.69 -9.78
CA ASN A 10 15.62 9.71 -9.31
C ASN A 10 14.90 9.21 -8.03
N PRO A 11 15.05 9.86 -6.86
CA PRO A 11 14.45 9.39 -5.61
C PRO A 11 12.92 9.19 -5.65
N PRO A 12 12.12 10.08 -6.27
CA PRO A 12 10.70 9.84 -6.57
C PRO A 12 10.43 8.51 -7.26
N SER A 13 11.23 8.13 -8.26
CA SER A 13 11.06 6.87 -8.99
C SER A 13 11.34 5.65 -8.10
N ILE A 14 12.27 5.74 -7.15
CA ILE A 14 12.46 4.68 -6.14
C ILE A 14 11.20 4.54 -5.29
N TYR A 15 10.68 5.66 -4.77
CA TYR A 15 9.48 5.65 -3.94
C TYR A 15 8.28 5.05 -4.68
N ILE A 16 8.09 5.39 -5.97
CA ILE A 16 7.01 4.84 -6.79
C ILE A 16 7.22 3.34 -7.03
N ALA A 17 8.45 2.90 -7.31
CA ALA A 17 8.75 1.48 -7.48
C ALA A 17 8.51 0.67 -6.20
N LEU A 18 8.87 1.21 -5.03
CA LEU A 18 8.57 0.57 -3.75
C LEU A 18 7.06 0.57 -3.47
N SER A 19 6.34 1.63 -3.84
CA SER A 19 4.87 1.70 -3.72
C SER A 19 4.16 0.66 -4.59
N ALA A 20 4.70 0.34 -5.77
CA ALA A 20 4.25 -0.80 -6.57
C ALA A 20 4.44 -2.13 -5.82
N GLY A 21 5.57 -2.29 -5.11
CA GLY A 21 5.80 -3.42 -4.21
C GLY A 21 4.77 -3.52 -3.09
N VAL A 22 4.45 -2.40 -2.44
CA VAL A 22 3.39 -2.35 -1.41
C VAL A 22 2.03 -2.71 -1.98
N ALA A 23 1.70 -2.24 -3.19
CA ALA A 23 0.47 -2.64 -3.88
C ALA A 23 0.39 -4.16 -4.07
N ALA A 24 1.50 -4.80 -4.46
CA ALA A 24 1.56 -6.25 -4.57
C ALA A 24 1.35 -6.95 -3.22
N LEU A 25 1.92 -6.42 -2.13
CA LEU A 25 1.72 -6.94 -0.78
C LEU A 25 0.25 -6.87 -0.35
N ILE A 26 -0.41 -5.73 -0.51
CA ILE A 26 -1.85 -5.55 -0.20
C ILE A 26 -2.69 -6.56 -0.98
N TRP A 27 -2.38 -6.76 -2.26
CA TRP A 27 -3.12 -7.71 -3.09
C TRP A 27 -2.95 -9.16 -2.58
N ILE A 28 -1.72 -9.55 -2.23
CA ILE A 28 -1.39 -10.87 -1.67
C ILE A 28 -2.09 -11.07 -0.32
N GLU A 29 -2.07 -10.07 0.57
CA GLU A 29 -2.80 -10.10 1.83
C GLU A 29 -4.29 -10.38 1.62
N GLY A 30 -4.90 -9.71 0.64
CA GLY A 30 -6.28 -9.97 0.26
C GLY A 30 -6.52 -11.42 -0.18
N GLN A 31 -5.58 -12.04 -0.90
CA GLN A 31 -5.67 -13.46 -1.24
C GLN A 31 -5.55 -14.36 -0.02
N MET A 32 -4.65 -14.03 0.90
CA MET A 32 -4.48 -14.79 2.15
C MET A 32 -5.73 -14.72 3.02
N LEU A 33 -6.34 -13.53 3.13
CA LEU A 33 -7.59 -13.32 3.84
C LEU A 33 -8.76 -14.06 3.18
N LYS A 34 -8.82 -14.14 1.85
CA LYS A 34 -9.84 -14.96 1.17
C LYS A 34 -9.71 -16.45 1.52
N LYS A 35 -8.48 -16.96 1.63
CA LYS A 35 -8.21 -18.37 2.00
C LYS A 35 -8.59 -18.70 3.44
N THR A 36 -8.59 -17.70 4.32
CA THR A 36 -8.95 -17.85 5.75
C THR A 36 -10.36 -17.35 6.07
N GLU A 37 -11.22 -17.18 5.05
CA GLU A 37 -12.60 -16.68 5.17
C GLU A 37 -12.71 -15.30 5.86
N GLY A 38 -11.66 -14.48 5.75
CA GLY A 38 -11.55 -13.16 6.35
C GLY A 38 -10.92 -13.15 7.74
N LYS A 39 -10.59 -14.31 8.33
CA LYS A 39 -9.84 -14.38 9.59
C LYS A 39 -8.38 -14.00 9.37
N LEU A 40 -7.75 -13.33 10.34
CA LEU A 40 -6.34 -12.96 10.23
C LEU A 40 -5.44 -14.21 10.08
N PRO A 41 -4.65 -14.33 8.99
CA PRO A 41 -3.71 -15.43 8.83
C PRO A 41 -2.63 -15.40 9.93
N LYS A 42 -2.32 -16.56 10.51
CA LYS A 42 -1.25 -16.68 11.53
C LYS A 42 0.17 -16.64 10.97
N SER A 43 0.33 -16.35 9.67
CA SER A 43 1.64 -16.37 9.01
C SER A 43 2.49 -15.16 9.41
N LYS A 44 3.80 -15.38 9.58
CA LYS A 44 4.76 -14.29 9.84
C LYS A 44 4.81 -13.30 8.67
N PHE A 45 4.64 -13.81 7.44
CA PHE A 45 4.58 -12.98 6.23
C PHE A 45 3.44 -11.97 6.29
N PHE A 46 2.21 -12.42 6.62
CA PHE A 46 1.05 -11.53 6.71
C PHE A 46 1.23 -10.42 7.76
N LYS A 47 1.83 -10.76 8.91
CA LYS A 47 2.14 -9.77 9.95
C LYS A 47 3.16 -8.73 9.47
N ALA A 48 4.21 -9.18 8.80
CA ALA A 48 5.25 -8.28 8.28
C ALA A 48 4.72 -7.39 7.15
N SER A 49 3.97 -7.96 6.20
CA SER A 49 3.38 -7.22 5.10
C SER A 49 2.37 -6.17 5.60
N SER A 50 1.53 -6.55 6.57
CA SER A 50 0.50 -5.64 7.12
C SER A 50 1.13 -4.49 7.90
N LEU A 51 2.27 -4.75 8.56
CA LEU A 51 3.07 -3.71 9.19
C LEU A 51 3.69 -2.76 8.15
N ILE A 52 4.25 -3.30 7.05
CA ILE A 52 4.80 -2.50 5.95
C ILE A 52 3.72 -1.60 5.36
N ASP A 53 2.54 -2.16 5.05
CA ASP A 53 1.38 -1.41 4.54
C ASP A 53 1.01 -0.29 5.53
N THR A 54 0.78 -0.61 6.80
CA THR A 54 0.42 0.41 7.81
C THR A 54 1.47 1.51 7.94
N LEU A 55 2.76 1.17 7.92
CA LEU A 55 3.85 2.15 8.01
C LEU A 55 4.01 2.98 6.74
N TRP A 56 3.55 2.48 5.59
CA TRP A 56 3.71 3.16 4.30
C TRP A 56 2.96 4.49 4.25
N LEU A 57 1.92 4.68 5.07
CA LEU A 57 1.26 5.98 5.19
C LEU A 57 2.23 7.05 5.72
N PHE A 58 3.02 6.73 6.74
CA PHE A 58 3.98 7.67 7.31
C PHE A 58 5.16 7.91 6.36
N VAL A 59 5.62 6.85 5.68
CA VAL A 59 6.65 6.97 4.64
C VAL A 59 6.16 7.87 3.50
N SER A 60 4.94 7.64 3.00
CA SER A 60 4.36 8.42 1.91
C SER A 60 4.14 9.89 2.29
N ILE A 61 3.79 10.20 3.54
CA ILE A 61 3.75 11.58 4.05
C ILE A 61 5.15 12.18 4.08
N ALA A 62 6.12 11.48 4.67
CA ALA A 62 7.48 11.99 4.80
C ALA A 62 8.12 12.30 3.44
N VAL A 63 8.00 11.41 2.45
CA VAL A 63 8.61 11.64 1.14
C VAL A 63 8.04 12.86 0.42
N VAL A 64 6.77 13.22 0.63
CA VAL A 64 6.19 14.42 0.01
C VAL A 64 6.86 15.71 0.52
N TYR A 65 7.39 15.71 1.74
CA TYR A 65 8.15 16.84 2.28
C TYR A 65 9.67 16.75 1.99
N LEU A 66 10.17 15.57 1.66
CA LEU A 66 11.61 15.32 1.50
C LEU A 66 12.06 15.25 0.03
N LEU A 67 11.16 14.97 -0.91
CA LEU A 67 11.46 14.74 -2.32
C LEU A 67 10.74 15.74 -3.23
N ASP A 68 11.44 16.16 -4.29
CA ASP A 68 10.87 17.01 -5.34
C ASP A 68 10.08 16.17 -6.36
N PHE A 69 8.80 15.98 -6.10
CA PHE A 69 7.89 15.28 -7.01
C PHE A 69 7.45 16.18 -8.17
N LYS A 70 7.46 15.65 -9.39
CA LYS A 70 6.71 16.23 -10.50
C LYS A 70 5.20 16.09 -10.26
N SER A 71 4.39 16.96 -10.85
CA SER A 71 2.93 16.98 -10.61
C SER A 71 2.24 15.62 -10.77
N ILE A 72 2.68 14.79 -11.72
CA ILE A 72 2.11 13.45 -11.95
C ILE A 72 2.58 12.40 -10.93
N GLU A 73 3.80 12.52 -10.43
CA GLU A 73 4.37 11.58 -9.45
C GLU A 73 3.69 11.73 -8.08
N MET A 74 3.23 12.94 -7.77
CA MET A 74 2.48 13.27 -6.55
C MET A 74 1.13 12.54 -6.46
N ALA A 75 0.59 12.03 -7.57
CA ALA A 75 -0.62 11.22 -7.56
C ALA A 75 -0.43 9.91 -6.76
N VAL A 76 0.78 9.36 -6.72
CA VAL A 76 1.08 8.09 -6.04
C VAL A 76 0.93 8.21 -4.51
N PRO A 77 1.62 9.11 -3.80
CA PRO A 77 1.44 9.23 -2.35
C PRO A 77 0.00 9.63 -1.99
N VAL A 78 -0.62 10.53 -2.74
CA VAL A 78 -1.99 10.99 -2.46
C VAL A 78 -3.01 9.86 -2.62
N ALA A 79 -2.91 9.05 -3.68
CA ALA A 79 -3.79 7.89 -3.87
C ALA A 79 -3.64 6.89 -2.72
N TYR A 80 -2.41 6.67 -2.26
CA TYR A 80 -2.14 5.80 -1.12
C TYR A 80 -2.76 6.35 0.19
N TRP A 81 -2.68 7.66 0.44
CA TRP A 81 -3.30 8.26 1.63
C TRP A 81 -4.81 8.06 1.66
N ILE A 82 -5.48 8.25 0.52
CA ILE A 82 -6.92 8.05 0.39
C ILE A 82 -7.28 6.61 0.79
N TYR A 83 -6.52 5.62 0.32
CA TYR A 83 -6.72 4.22 0.70
C TYR A 83 -6.50 3.96 2.18
N ALA A 84 -5.35 4.36 2.72
CA ALA A 84 -4.98 4.08 4.11
C ALA A 84 -5.99 4.70 5.09
N LEU A 85 -6.33 5.98 4.88
CA LEU A 85 -7.30 6.69 5.72
C LEU A 85 -8.70 6.07 5.60
N SER A 86 -9.13 5.70 4.39
CA SER A 86 -10.41 5.01 4.19
C SER A 86 -10.44 3.65 4.89
N GLY A 87 -9.32 2.91 4.85
CA GLY A 87 -9.16 1.64 5.54
C GLY A 87 -9.25 1.78 7.06
N TRP A 88 -8.66 2.83 7.63
CA TRP A 88 -8.74 3.13 9.07
C TRP A 88 -10.15 3.56 9.49
N VAL A 89 -10.82 4.39 8.70
CA VAL A 89 -12.23 4.75 8.93
C VAL A 89 -13.13 3.51 8.86
N TYR A 90 -12.87 2.61 7.90
CA TYR A 90 -13.61 1.36 7.82
C TYR A 90 -13.34 0.44 9.01
N GLY A 91 -12.07 0.23 9.36
CA GLY A 91 -11.65 -0.62 10.47
C GLY A 91 -12.21 -0.16 11.81
N SER A 92 -12.17 1.15 12.08
CA SER A 92 -12.78 1.73 13.29
C SER A 92 -14.29 1.55 13.34
N ARG A 93 -15.00 1.73 12.21
CA ARG A 93 -16.44 1.45 12.11
C ARG A 93 -16.77 -0.02 12.28
N LEU A 94 -15.92 -0.91 11.77
CA LEU A 94 -16.08 -2.36 11.93
C LEU A 94 -15.97 -2.75 13.40
N LEU A 95 -14.91 -2.34 14.08
CA LEU A 95 -14.70 -2.60 15.51
C LEU A 95 -15.85 -2.05 16.37
N LYS A 96 -16.37 -0.86 16.04
CA LYS A 96 -17.51 -0.27 16.73
C LYS A 96 -18.80 -1.09 16.58
N ARG A 97 -19.01 -1.76 15.44
CA ARG A 97 -20.21 -2.58 15.16
C ARG A 97 -20.09 -4.01 15.68
N SER A 98 -18.91 -4.60 15.56
CA SER A 98 -18.64 -5.99 15.90
C SER A 98 -18.29 -6.19 17.38
N GLY A 99 -18.03 -5.10 18.11
CA GLY A 99 -17.41 -5.16 19.44
C GLY A 99 -15.89 -5.37 19.32
N LEU A 100 -15.17 -5.05 20.41
CA LEU A 100 -13.75 -5.37 20.51
C LEU A 100 -13.62 -6.90 20.66
N PRO A 101 -12.96 -7.60 19.73
CA PRO A 101 -12.75 -9.04 19.86
C PRO A 101 -11.85 -9.34 21.06
N ALA A 102 -12.01 -10.52 21.66
CA ALA A 102 -11.18 -10.94 22.80
C ALA A 102 -9.73 -11.19 22.37
N SER A 103 -9.52 -11.56 21.10
CA SER A 103 -8.20 -11.62 20.48
C SER A 103 -8.23 -11.13 19.02
N PRO A 104 -7.10 -10.62 18.47
CA PRO A 104 -7.04 -10.15 17.08
C PRO A 104 -7.47 -11.21 16.05
N GLU A 105 -7.26 -12.50 16.34
CA GLU A 105 -7.58 -13.62 15.46
C GLU A 105 -9.08 -13.87 15.30
N GLU A 106 -9.91 -13.37 16.21
CA GLU A 106 -11.37 -13.42 16.12
C GLU A 106 -11.94 -12.34 15.20
N LEU A 107 -11.11 -11.35 14.82
CA LEU A 107 -11.51 -10.32 13.87
C LEU A 107 -11.70 -10.95 12.48
N VAL A 108 -12.94 -10.91 12.00
CA VAL A 108 -13.28 -11.33 10.64
C VAL A 108 -13.41 -10.10 9.77
N ILE A 109 -12.52 -9.98 8.79
CA ILE A 109 -12.56 -8.93 7.78
C ILE A 109 -13.63 -9.28 6.73
N PRO A 110 -14.62 -8.40 6.49
CA PRO A 110 -15.69 -8.69 5.53
C PRO A 110 -15.18 -8.85 4.09
N LYS A 111 -15.72 -9.83 3.37
CA LYS A 111 -15.39 -10.11 1.96
C LYS A 111 -15.46 -8.89 1.03
N PRO A 112 -16.47 -7.98 1.15
CA PRO A 112 -16.52 -6.77 0.33
C PRO A 112 -15.32 -5.84 0.55
N TYR A 113 -14.84 -5.72 1.80
CA TYR A 113 -13.67 -4.90 2.10
C TYR A 113 -12.38 -5.52 1.56
N ILE A 114 -12.25 -6.85 1.63
CA ILE A 114 -11.12 -7.56 1.01
C ILE A 114 -11.10 -7.32 -0.50
N ALA A 115 -12.27 -7.41 -1.17
CA ALA A 115 -12.38 -7.14 -2.59
C ALA A 115 -12.02 -5.68 -2.93
N PHE A 116 -12.49 -4.72 -2.13
CA PHE A 116 -12.13 -3.32 -2.26
C PHE A 116 -10.60 -3.10 -2.16
N SER A 117 -9.95 -3.65 -1.14
CA SER A 117 -8.49 -3.53 -0.98
C SER A 117 -7.72 -4.13 -2.16
N GLN A 118 -8.18 -5.25 -2.71
CA GLN A 118 -7.54 -5.85 -3.88
C GLN A 118 -7.77 -5.04 -5.15
N SER A 119 -8.97 -4.51 -5.36
CA SER A 119 -9.25 -3.62 -6.49
C SER A 119 -8.40 -2.36 -6.40
N PHE A 120 -8.32 -1.73 -5.22
CA PHE A 120 -7.43 -0.60 -4.99
C PHE A 120 -5.98 -0.97 -5.30
N ALA A 121 -5.47 -2.08 -4.74
CA ALA A 121 -4.10 -2.53 -4.96
C ALA A 121 -3.78 -2.71 -6.45
N THR A 122 -4.68 -3.30 -7.23
CA THR A 122 -4.51 -3.44 -8.68
C THR A 122 -4.48 -2.09 -9.40
N THR A 123 -5.42 -1.19 -9.09
CA THR A 123 -5.44 0.17 -9.69
C THR A 123 -4.21 0.98 -9.28
N PHE A 124 -3.79 0.88 -8.03
CA PHE A 124 -2.64 1.58 -7.49
C PHE A 124 -1.32 1.06 -8.08
N LEU A 125 -1.22 -0.26 -8.28
CA LEU A 125 -0.10 -0.87 -9.00
C LEU A 125 -0.03 -0.35 -10.44
N ALA A 126 -1.16 -0.31 -11.15
CA ALA A 126 -1.24 0.23 -12.50
C ALA A 126 -0.83 1.71 -12.56
N LEU A 127 -1.27 2.52 -11.59
CA LEU A 127 -0.83 3.90 -11.44
C LEU A 127 0.69 3.99 -11.24
N CYS A 128 1.27 3.19 -10.34
CA CYS A 128 2.71 3.22 -10.10
C CYS A 128 3.50 2.87 -11.37
N VAL A 129 3.10 1.81 -12.09
CA VAL A 129 3.75 1.42 -13.35
C VAL A 129 3.59 2.52 -14.41
N PHE A 130 2.39 3.09 -14.55
CA PHE A 130 2.15 4.17 -15.50
C PHE A 130 3.06 5.38 -15.21
N VAL A 131 3.12 5.83 -13.95
CA VAL A 131 3.96 6.98 -13.56
C VAL A 131 5.44 6.67 -13.78
N LEU A 132 5.92 5.46 -13.50
CA LEU A 132 7.31 5.06 -13.76
C LEU A 132 7.68 5.09 -15.25
N LEU A 133 6.75 4.65 -16.11
CA LEU A 133 6.96 4.67 -17.56
C LEU A 133 6.89 6.09 -18.12
N TYR A 134 5.95 6.90 -17.63
CA TYR A 134 5.73 8.27 -18.10
C TYR A 134 6.77 9.27 -17.59
N SER A 135 7.31 9.08 -16.38
CA SER A 135 8.23 10.02 -15.75
C SER A 135 9.69 9.81 -16.17
N LYS A 136 9.99 8.75 -16.94
CA LYS A 136 11.28 8.63 -17.64
C LYS A 136 11.38 9.78 -18.64
N PRO A 137 12.49 10.55 -18.66
CA PRO A 137 12.71 11.46 -19.76
C PRO A 137 12.73 10.62 -21.04
N ILE A 138 11.82 10.93 -21.97
CA ILE A 138 11.99 10.54 -23.35
C ILE A 138 13.30 11.21 -23.75
N GLY A 139 14.37 10.42 -23.82
CA GLY A 139 15.67 10.86 -24.32
C GLY A 139 15.57 11.28 -25.78
#